data_AF-A0A2J6QJX5-F1
#
_entry.id   AF-A0A2J6QJX5-F1
#
_cell.length_a   1.000
_cell.length_b   1.000
_cell.length_c   1.000
_cell.angle_alpha   90.00
_cell.angle_beta   90.00
_cell.angle_gamma   90.00
#
_symmetry.space_group_name_H-M   'P 1'
#
loop_
_entity.id
_entity.type
_entity.pdbx_description
1 polymer ?
#
loop_
_entity_poly.entity_id
_entity_poly.type
_entity_poly.pdbx_seq_one_letter_code
_entity_poly.pdbx_strand_id
1 'polypeptide(L)'
;MTDLTAVLPGFPTHQYVRLLPSLEKNLVTTADLLTLDCVEIAKRAQLPLLDVKRLCNAILEALQEYLGISEGKGVQQSSLLRKTGKDILSSWRTISTLDEDLDHALGGGIPTGYITEITGERHASFLLYFIVTDNLL
;
A
#
# COMPACT_ATOMS: atom_id res chain seq x y z
N MET A 1 -11.66 -15.00 -3.54
CA MET A 1 -11.51 -13.54 -3.64
C MET A 1 -11.07 -13.25 -5.06
N THR A 2 -11.85 -12.48 -5.84
CA THR A 2 -11.51 -12.14 -7.22
C THR A 2 -10.30 -11.21 -7.34
N ASP A 3 -10.07 -10.37 -6.33
CA ASP A 3 -8.96 -9.43 -6.28
C ASP A 3 -7.61 -10.10 -5.96
N LEU A 4 -7.59 -11.16 -5.13
CA LEU A 4 -6.36 -11.86 -4.77
C LEU A 4 -5.64 -12.45 -5.98
N THR A 5 -6.37 -13.00 -6.94
CA THR A 5 -5.82 -13.52 -8.19
C THR A 5 -5.30 -12.42 -9.12
N ALA A 6 -5.81 -11.19 -9.00
CA ALA A 6 -5.30 -10.04 -9.75
C ALA A 6 -4.03 -9.48 -9.11
N VAL A 7 -3.95 -9.44 -7.77
CA VAL A 7 -2.79 -8.93 -7.04
C VAL A 7 -1.64 -9.94 -7.01
N LEU A 8 -1.93 -11.23 -6.81
CA LEU A 8 -0.95 -12.32 -6.72
C LEU A 8 -1.38 -13.52 -7.59
N PRO A 9 -1.12 -13.48 -8.92
CA PRO A 9 -1.57 -14.53 -9.85
C PRO A 9 -0.95 -15.92 -9.59
N GLY A 10 0.17 -15.99 -8.85
CA GLY A 10 0.84 -17.24 -8.48
C GLY A 10 0.52 -17.78 -7.07
N PHE A 11 -0.39 -17.14 -6.33
CA PHE A 11 -0.62 -17.49 -4.93
C PHE A 11 -1.29 -18.87 -4.76
N PRO A 12 -0.79 -19.77 -3.88
CA PRO A 12 -1.36 -21.10 -3.66
C PRO A 12 -2.68 -21.03 -2.87
N THR A 13 -3.76 -20.71 -3.57
CA THR A 13 -5.11 -20.59 -2.99
C THR A 13 -5.67 -21.92 -2.45
N HIS A 14 -5.15 -23.06 -2.92
CA HIS A 14 -5.64 -24.39 -2.56
C HIS A 14 -5.61 -24.67 -1.04
N GLN A 15 -4.64 -24.12 -0.31
CA GLN A 15 -4.51 -24.33 1.14
C GLN A 15 -5.56 -23.55 1.94
N TYR A 16 -6.15 -22.51 1.34
CA TYR A 16 -7.03 -21.56 2.01
C TYR A 16 -8.46 -21.56 1.43
N VAL A 17 -8.81 -22.56 0.62
CA VAL A 17 -10.11 -22.66 -0.07
C VAL A 17 -11.31 -22.59 0.87
N ARG A 18 -11.16 -22.99 2.13
CA ARG A 18 -12.24 -22.88 3.14
C ARG A 18 -12.43 -21.48 3.68
N LEU A 19 -11.39 -20.65 3.66
CA LEU A 19 -11.40 -19.28 4.18
C LEU A 19 -11.89 -18.29 3.10
N LEU A 20 -11.49 -18.51 1.84
CA LEU A 20 -11.76 -17.59 0.74
C LEU A 20 -13.26 -17.26 0.54
N PRO A 21 -14.21 -18.22 0.58
CA PRO A 21 -15.64 -17.90 0.44
C PRO A 21 -16.17 -17.04 1.58
N SER A 22 -15.68 -17.24 2.81
CA SER A 22 -16.11 -16.43 3.95
C SER A 22 -15.54 -15.01 3.88
N LEU A 23 -14.30 -14.86 3.41
CA LEU A 23 -13.68 -13.56 3.18
C LEU A 23 -14.41 -12.79 2.06
N GLU A 24 -14.73 -13.45 0.95
CA GLU A 24 -15.51 -12.85 -0.15
C GLU A 24 -16.89 -12.39 0.30
N LYS A 25 -17.62 -13.26 1.03
CA LYS A 25 -18.96 -12.93 1.53
C LYS A 25 -18.95 -11.70 2.44
N ASN A 26 -17.87 -11.49 3.18
CA ASN A 26 -17.72 -10.36 4.10
C ASN A 26 -16.98 -9.17 3.47
N LEU A 27 -16.77 -9.18 2.15
CA LEU A 27 -16.10 -8.13 1.37
C LEU A 27 -14.73 -7.77 1.94
N VAL A 28 -13.97 -8.79 2.38
CA VAL A 28 -12.58 -8.60 2.79
C VAL A 28 -11.71 -8.69 1.55
N THR A 29 -10.99 -7.61 1.27
CA THR A 29 -10.06 -7.49 0.14
C THR A 29 -8.64 -7.86 0.53
N THR A 30 -7.76 -8.02 -0.45
CA THR A 30 -6.32 -8.27 -0.27
C THR A 30 -5.67 -7.08 0.41
N ALA A 31 -6.14 -5.85 0.13
CA ALA A 31 -5.71 -4.65 0.85
C ALA A 31 -6.10 -4.73 2.34
N ASP A 32 -7.33 -5.14 2.65
CA ASP A 32 -7.77 -5.31 4.05
C ASP A 32 -6.93 -6.35 4.80
N LEU A 33 -6.55 -7.45 4.13
CA LEU A 33 -5.68 -8.49 4.71
C LEU A 33 -4.27 -7.99 5.04
N LEU A 34 -3.82 -6.91 4.39
CA LEU A 34 -2.49 -6.32 4.56
C LEU A 34 -2.50 -5.10 5.51
N THR A 35 -3.62 -4.39 5.63
CA THR A 35 -3.70 -3.12 6.36
C THR A 35 -4.48 -3.18 7.67
N LEU A 36 -5.44 -4.11 7.82
CA LEU A 36 -6.26 -4.24 9.03
C LEU A 36 -5.69 -5.24 10.03
N ASP A 37 -6.11 -5.13 11.30
CA ASP A 37 -5.76 -6.11 12.31
C ASP A 37 -6.42 -7.47 12.00
N CYS A 38 -5.62 -8.54 12.05
CA CYS A 38 -6.06 -9.93 11.95
C CYS A 38 -7.24 -10.25 12.88
N VAL A 39 -7.33 -9.63 14.06
CA VAL A 39 -8.45 -9.83 15.00
C VAL A 39 -9.76 -9.26 14.46
N GLU A 40 -9.70 -8.10 13.81
CA GLU A 40 -10.87 -7.47 13.20
C GLU A 40 -11.35 -8.29 12.00
N ILE A 41 -10.42 -8.73 11.16
CA ILE A 41 -10.70 -9.59 10.00
C ILE A 41 -11.33 -10.92 10.46
N ALA A 42 -10.76 -11.57 11.48
CA ALA A 42 -11.27 -12.83 12.00
C ALA A 42 -12.70 -12.71 12.55
N LYS A 43 -12.99 -11.63 13.28
CA LYS A 43 -14.34 -11.35 13.78
C LYS A 43 -15.33 -11.08 12.65
N ARG A 44 -14.94 -10.23 11.69
CA ARG A 44 -15.78 -9.85 10.55
C ARG A 44 -16.08 -11.05 9.65
N ALA A 45 -15.08 -11.87 9.36
CA ALA A 45 -15.21 -13.04 8.49
C ALA A 45 -15.74 -14.29 9.21
N GLN A 46 -15.91 -14.25 10.53
CA GLN A 46 -16.28 -15.38 11.38
C GLN A 46 -15.33 -16.58 11.19
N LEU A 47 -14.03 -16.32 11.14
CA LEU A 47 -12.98 -17.31 10.91
C LEU A 47 -12.08 -17.48 12.15
N PRO A 48 -11.44 -18.65 12.32
CA PRO A 48 -10.43 -18.83 13.36
C PRO A 48 -9.27 -17.86 13.18
N LEU A 49 -8.91 -17.12 14.24
CA LEU A 49 -7.84 -16.11 14.20
C LEU A 49 -6.51 -16.67 13.68
N LEU A 50 -6.19 -17.92 14.03
CA LEU A 50 -4.94 -18.56 13.62
C LEU A 50 -4.87 -18.75 12.11
N ASP A 51 -5.99 -19.12 11.48
CA ASP A 51 -6.05 -19.36 10.05
C ASP A 51 -5.97 -18.04 9.26
N VAL A 52 -6.60 -16.98 9.78
CA VAL A 52 -6.48 -15.62 9.22
C VAL A 52 -5.03 -15.12 9.31
N LYS A 53 -4.38 -15.28 10.47
CA LYS A 53 -2.96 -14.90 10.64
C LYS A 53 -2.05 -15.66 9.67
N ARG A 54 -2.27 -16.96 9.49
CA ARG A 54 -1.51 -17.78 8.53
C ARG A 54 -1.70 -17.28 7.11
N LEU A 55 -2.93 -16.97 6.71
CA LEU A 55 -3.23 -16.41 5.40
C LEU A 55 -2.57 -15.05 5.18
N CYS A 56 -2.70 -14.11 6.14
CA CYS A 56 -2.07 -12.79 6.05
C CYS A 56 -0.55 -12.90 5.90
N ASN A 57 0.11 -13.76 6.69
CA ASN A 57 1.54 -14.00 6.59
C ASN A 57 1.92 -14.61 5.25
N ALA A 58 1.17 -15.60 4.76
CA ALA A 58 1.46 -16.23 3.47
C ALA A 58 1.30 -15.26 2.30
N ILE A 59 0.28 -14.38 2.33
CA ILE A 59 0.08 -13.34 1.31
C ILE A 59 1.22 -12.33 1.38
N LEU A 60 1.64 -11.93 2.57
CA LEU A 60 2.74 -11.00 2.78
C LEU A 60 4.07 -11.58 2.29
N GLU A 61 4.37 -12.84 2.60
CA GLU A 61 5.55 -13.54 2.10
C GLU A 61 5.53 -13.66 0.57
N ALA A 62 4.39 -14.07 -0.02
CA ALA A 62 4.25 -14.17 -1.46
C ALA A 62 4.37 -12.80 -2.16
N LEU A 63 3.85 -11.73 -1.55
CA LEU A 63 4.00 -10.38 -2.07
C LEU A 63 5.45 -9.88 -1.97
N GLN A 64 6.14 -10.17 -0.88
CA GLN A 64 7.55 -9.85 -0.72
C GLN A 64 8.42 -10.62 -1.73
N GLU A 65 8.13 -11.88 -1.98
CA GLU A 65 8.81 -12.68 -3.01
C GLU A 65 8.52 -12.12 -4.41
N TYR A 66 7.26 -11.81 -4.71
CA TYR A 66 6.86 -11.23 -5.99
C TYR A 66 7.54 -9.89 -6.28
N LEU A 67 7.76 -9.07 -5.26
CA LEU A 67 8.47 -7.80 -5.35
C LEU A 67 10.01 -7.94 -5.27
N GLY A 68 10.53 -9.14 -5.06
CA GLY A 68 11.98 -9.40 -4.91
C GLY A 68 12.58 -8.88 -3.61
N ILE A 69 11.77 -8.69 -2.56
CA ILE A 69 12.17 -8.20 -1.23
C ILE A 69 12.65 -9.35 -0.34
N SER A 70 12.28 -10.60 -0.65
CA SER A 70 12.63 -11.78 0.15
C SER A 70 14.10 -12.19 -0.08
N GLU A 71 15.02 -11.53 0.62
CA GLU A 71 16.36 -12.04 0.86
C GLU A 71 16.29 -13.17 1.91
N GLY A 72 16.93 -14.29 1.60
CA GLY A 72 16.86 -15.53 2.37
C GLY A 72 17.14 -15.36 3.86
N LYS A 73 16.54 -16.25 4.66
CA LYS A 73 16.83 -16.44 6.08
C LYS A 73 18.33 -16.75 6.27
N GLY A 74 19.17 -15.73 6.39
CA GLY A 74 20.61 -15.90 6.50
C GLY A 74 21.37 -14.59 6.65
N VAL A 75 21.73 -14.30 7.91
CA VAL A 75 22.80 -13.39 8.33
C VAL A 75 22.47 -11.88 8.25
N GLN A 76 22.59 -11.26 9.42
CA GLN A 76 22.57 -9.83 9.67
C GLN A 76 23.46 -9.07 8.68
N GLN A 77 22.91 -8.06 7.99
CA GLN A 77 23.59 -6.78 7.72
C GLN A 77 22.62 -5.74 7.14
N SER A 78 22.06 -4.92 8.02
CA SER A 78 21.89 -3.47 7.89
C SER A 78 22.18 -2.79 6.52
N SER A 79 21.42 -3.05 5.46
CA SER A 79 21.43 -2.17 4.28
C SER A 79 20.13 -2.06 3.48
N LEU A 80 19.06 -2.78 3.83
CA LEU A 80 17.78 -2.73 3.09
C LEU A 80 16.96 -1.44 3.29
N LEU A 81 17.45 -0.47 4.08
CA LEU A 81 16.88 0.88 4.21
C LEU A 81 17.71 1.97 3.53
N ARG A 82 18.64 1.62 2.63
CA ARG A 82 19.35 2.63 1.81
C ARG A 82 18.72 2.71 0.42
N LYS A 83 17.47 3.20 0.31
CA LYS A 83 17.19 4.00 -0.88
C LYS A 83 18.17 5.16 -0.81
N THR A 84 19.12 5.20 -1.74
CA THR A 84 20.04 6.32 -1.82
C THR A 84 19.19 7.57 -2.11
N GLY A 85 19.60 8.77 -1.67
CA GLY A 85 18.84 9.98 -2.01
C GLY A 85 18.56 10.13 -3.51
N LYS A 86 19.43 9.56 -4.35
CA LYS A 86 19.24 9.44 -5.81
C LYS A 86 18.10 8.49 -6.21
N ASP A 87 17.94 7.37 -5.54
CA ASP A 87 16.84 6.42 -5.80
C ASP A 87 15.50 7.04 -5.40
N ILE A 88 15.46 7.77 -4.28
CA ILE A 88 14.28 8.53 -3.84
C ILE A 88 13.92 9.59 -4.90
N LEU A 89 14.90 10.37 -5.33
CA LEU A 89 14.71 11.40 -6.36
C LEU A 89 14.25 10.80 -7.70
N SER A 90 14.79 9.64 -8.09
CA SER A 90 14.37 8.96 -9.33
C SER A 90 12.93 8.43 -9.28
N SER A 91 12.43 8.13 -8.09
CA SER A 91 11.04 7.71 -7.85
C SER A 91 10.09 8.87 -7.55
N TRP A 92 10.60 10.10 -7.46
CA TRP A 92 9.82 11.29 -7.15
C TRP A 92 8.88 11.59 -8.31
N ARG A 93 7.57 11.43 -8.06
CA ARG A 93 6.50 11.75 -9.02
C ARG A 93 5.68 12.89 -8.45
N THR A 94 5.42 13.91 -9.26
CA THR A 94 4.64 15.08 -8.86
C THR A 94 3.46 15.30 -9.80
N ILE A 95 2.43 15.97 -9.29
CA ILE A 95 1.31 16.50 -10.07
C ILE A 95 1.47 18.02 -10.14
N SER A 96 1.51 18.56 -11.36
CA SER A 96 1.62 20.01 -11.59
C SER A 96 0.43 20.76 -10.98
N THR A 97 0.69 21.92 -10.39
CA THR A 97 -0.33 22.86 -9.88
C THR A 97 -0.90 23.76 -10.97
N LEU A 98 -0.47 23.59 -12.23
CA LEU A 98 -0.77 24.47 -13.37
C LEU A 98 -0.30 25.93 -13.17
N ASP A 99 0.66 26.12 -12.28
CA ASP A 99 1.30 27.39 -11.98
C ASP A 99 2.81 27.12 -11.97
N GLU A 100 3.54 27.68 -12.94
CA GLU A 100 4.96 27.39 -13.15
C GLU A 100 5.84 27.84 -11.98
N ASP A 101 5.48 28.96 -11.34
CA ASP A 101 6.23 29.51 -10.22
C ASP A 101 6.02 28.65 -8.96
N LEU A 102 4.78 28.19 -8.73
CA LEU A 102 4.44 27.29 -7.62
C LEU A 102 5.04 25.89 -7.84
N ASP A 103 4.96 25.35 -9.05
CA ASP A 103 5.61 24.08 -9.39
C ASP A 103 7.12 24.17 -9.19
N HIS A 104 7.76 25.26 -9.60
CA HIS A 104 9.20 25.46 -9.37
C HIS A 104 9.54 25.51 -7.87
N ALA A 105 8.75 26.25 -7.08
CA ALA A 105 8.92 26.33 -5.63
C ALA A 105 8.73 24.98 -4.92
N LEU A 106 7.85 24.12 -5.44
CA LEU A 106 7.59 22.77 -4.94
C LEU A 106 8.54 21.71 -5.50
N GLY A 107 9.48 22.05 -6.39
CA GLY A 107 10.40 21.09 -7.01
C GLY A 107 9.74 20.19 -8.07
N GLY A 108 8.75 20.73 -8.79
CA GLY A 108 8.04 20.09 -9.90
C GLY A 108 6.55 19.84 -9.65
N GLY A 109 5.99 20.30 -8.53
CA GLY A 109 4.57 20.17 -8.18
C GLY A 109 4.30 19.36 -6.91
N ILE A 110 3.06 18.92 -6.71
CA ILE A 110 2.61 18.22 -5.50
C ILE A 110 3.06 16.74 -5.56
N PRO A 111 3.83 16.24 -4.58
CA PRO A 111 4.37 14.87 -4.61
C PRO A 111 3.30 13.81 -4.41
N THR A 112 3.35 12.73 -5.21
CA THR A 112 2.41 11.61 -5.08
C THR A 112 2.78 10.67 -3.95
N GLY A 113 1.77 10.06 -3.30
CA GLY A 113 1.97 9.18 -2.15
C GLY A 113 2.31 9.91 -0.84
N TYR A 114 2.21 11.24 -0.82
CA TYR A 114 2.35 12.09 0.36
C TYR A 114 1.07 12.89 0.58
N ILE A 115 0.81 13.26 1.84
CA ILE A 115 -0.25 14.21 2.18
C ILE A 115 0.36 15.60 2.17
N THR A 116 -0.18 16.50 1.35
CA THR A 116 0.24 17.91 1.26
C THR A 116 -0.89 18.79 1.80
N GLU A 117 -0.61 19.57 2.85
CA GLU A 117 -1.53 20.56 3.40
C GLU A 117 -1.14 21.97 2.90
N ILE A 118 -2.13 22.73 2.44
CA ILE A 118 -1.97 24.14 2.04
C ILE A 118 -2.72 25.00 3.06
N THR A 119 -2.00 25.90 3.73
CA THR A 119 -2.55 26.80 4.76
C THR A 119 -2.25 28.26 4.42
N GLY A 120 -3.18 29.17 4.71
CA GLY A 120 -3.06 30.60 4.43
C GLY A 120 -4.21 31.42 5.03
N GLU A 121 -4.06 32.75 5.09
CA GLU A 121 -5.15 33.61 5.57
C GLU A 121 -6.39 33.55 4.66
N ARG A 122 -7.56 33.75 5.27
CA ARG A 122 -8.82 33.93 4.55
C ARG A 122 -8.61 35.09 3.56
N HIS A 123 -8.89 34.86 2.26
CA HIS A 123 -8.70 35.73 1.08
C HIS A 123 -7.52 35.42 0.14
N ALA A 124 -6.63 34.48 0.47
CA ALA A 124 -5.89 33.78 -0.59
C ALA A 124 -6.90 32.89 -1.33
N SER A 125 -6.91 32.87 -2.66
CA SER A 125 -7.88 32.15 -3.50
C SER A 125 -7.87 30.61 -3.36
N PHE A 126 -7.25 30.09 -2.31
CA PHE A 126 -7.18 28.68 -1.97
C PHE A 126 -8.37 28.31 -1.08
N LEU A 127 -9.40 27.71 -1.68
CA LEU A 127 -10.25 26.77 -0.94
C LEU A 127 -9.36 25.63 -0.43
N LEU A 128 -9.56 25.18 0.80
CA LEU A 128 -8.81 24.08 1.40
C LEU A 128 -8.97 22.81 0.55
N TYR A 129 -7.93 22.42 -0.20
CA TYR A 129 -7.90 21.16 -0.95
C TYR A 129 -7.01 20.16 -0.20
N PHE A 130 -7.62 19.07 0.28
CA PHE A 130 -6.88 17.88 0.68
C PHE A 130 -6.68 17.02 -0.57
N ILE A 131 -5.49 17.02 -1.13
CA ILE A 131 -5.18 16.23 -2.32
C ILE A 131 -4.58 14.91 -1.84
N VAL A 132 -5.41 13.86 -1.80
CA VAL A 132 -4.93 12.47 -1.73
C VAL A 132 -4.61 12.03 -3.14
N THR A 133 -3.33 11.97 -3.47
CA THR A 133 -2.86 11.34 -4.71
C THR A 133 -2.69 9.85 -4.45
N ASP A 134 -3.70 9.04 -4.77
CA ASP A 134 -3.53 7.59 -4.80
C ASP A 134 -2.66 7.20 -6.01
N ASN A 135 -1.65 6.35 -5.79
CA ASN A 135 -0.88 5.73 -6.87
C ASN A 135 -1.77 4.68 -7.57
N LEU A 136 -2.68 5.13 -8.43
CA LEU A 136 -3.34 4.28 -9.44
C LEU A 136 -2.66 4.52 -10.79
N LEU A 137 -1.51 3.89 -11.01
CA LEU A 137 -0.90 3.61 -12.31
C LEU A 137 0.12 2.49 -12.17
#